data_AF-A0A7W0W344-F1
#
_entry.id   AF-A0A7W0W344-F1
#
_cell.length_a   1.000
_cell.length_b   1.000
_cell.length_c   1.000
_cell.angle_alpha   90.00
_cell.angle_beta   90.00
_cell.angle_gamma   90.00
#
_symmetry.space_group_name_H-M   'P 1'
#
loop_
_entity.id
_entity.type
_entity.pdbx_description
1 polymer ?
#
loop_
_entity_poly.entity_id
_entity_poly.type
_entity_poly.pdbx_seq_one_letter_code
_entity_poly.pdbx_strand_id
1 'polypeptide(L)'
;NVSAASAYGLLYLITFGSLIAFTSYIWLLDKVSPAMLGTYAYVNPVVAVILGWAIAGEELSLRTAIAAVIVICAVALITTARSKPALKADTTVCTIDQQCGPLKPRV
;
A
#
# COMPACT_ATOMS: atom_id res chain seq x y z
N ASN A 1 -12.99 1.71 34.14
CA ASN A 1 -13.46 0.34 33.86
C ASN A 1 -13.43 0.12 32.36
N VAL A 2 -12.75 -0.89 31.85
CA VAL A 2 -12.64 -1.15 30.40
C VAL A 2 -13.91 -1.91 29.95
N SER A 3 -14.57 -1.43 28.91
CA SER A 3 -15.71 -2.14 28.31
C SER A 3 -15.21 -3.38 27.55
N ALA A 4 -15.90 -4.51 27.71
CA ALA A 4 -15.57 -5.75 26.99
C ALA A 4 -15.51 -5.52 25.46
N ALA A 5 -16.40 -4.68 24.91
CA ALA A 5 -16.40 -4.33 23.49
C ALA A 5 -15.07 -3.67 23.05
N SER A 6 -14.52 -2.76 23.86
CA SER A 6 -13.24 -2.11 23.57
C SER A 6 -12.07 -3.08 23.67
N ALA A 7 -12.13 -4.03 24.60
CA ALA A 7 -11.11 -5.07 24.72
C ALA A 7 -11.10 -6.01 23.49
N TYR A 8 -12.28 -6.43 23.01
CA TYR A 8 -12.39 -7.23 21.79
C TYR A 8 -11.96 -6.45 20.55
N GLY A 9 -12.34 -5.17 20.43
CA GLY A 9 -11.88 -4.31 19.34
C GLY A 9 -10.36 -4.13 19.32
N LEU A 10 -9.75 -3.95 20.49
CA LEU A 10 -8.29 -3.87 20.62
C LEU A 10 -7.61 -5.16 20.18
N LEU A 11 -8.11 -6.31 20.63
CA LEU A 11 -7.57 -7.62 20.28
C LEU A 11 -7.68 -7.90 18.77
N TYR A 12 -8.79 -7.50 18.15
CA TYR A 12 -8.98 -7.59 16.70
C TYR A 12 -7.97 -6.73 15.92
N LEU A 13 -7.77 -5.47 16.33
CA LEU A 13 -6.78 -4.58 15.68
C LEU A 13 -5.34 -5.09 15.85
N ILE A 14 -4.98 -5.60 17.03
CA ILE A 14 -3.65 -6.17 17.28
C ILE A 14 -3.42 -7.35 16.34
N THR A 15 -4.35 -8.29 16.27
CA THR A 15 -4.17 -9.54 15.52
C THR A 15 -4.31 -9.35 14.01
N PHE A 16 -5.46 -8.87 13.54
CA PHE A 16 -5.74 -8.74 12.11
C PHE A 16 -5.17 -7.45 11.51
N GLY A 17 -5.37 -6.31 12.20
CA GLY A 17 -4.95 -5.00 11.70
C GLY A 17 -3.44 -4.78 11.74
N SER A 18 -2.71 -5.47 12.64
CA SER A 18 -1.28 -5.28 12.83
C SER A 18 -0.49 -6.56 12.54
N LEU A 19 -0.56 -7.60 13.38
CA LEU A 19 0.27 -8.80 13.23
C LEU A 19 0.15 -9.45 11.85
N ILE A 20 -1.08 -9.81 11.43
CA ILE A 20 -1.33 -10.50 10.17
C ILE A 20 -1.06 -9.57 8.99
N ALA A 21 -1.58 -8.34 9.02
CA ALA A 21 -1.43 -7.37 7.95
C ALA A 21 0.04 -6.98 7.72
N PHE A 22 0.78 -6.66 8.78
CA PHE A 22 2.19 -6.26 8.68
C PHE A 22 3.09 -7.43 8.27
N THR A 23 2.86 -8.63 8.80
CA THR A 23 3.61 -9.82 8.37
C THR A 23 3.39 -10.10 6.88
N SER A 24 2.14 -10.01 6.42
CA SER A 24 1.80 -10.17 5.01
C SER A 24 2.43 -9.09 4.14
N TYR A 25 2.49 -7.84 4.62
CA TYR A 25 3.15 -6.73 3.92
C TYR A 25 4.64 -6.99 3.72
N ILE A 26 5.37 -7.41 4.76
CA ILE A 26 6.79 -7.75 4.66
C ILE A 26 7.02 -8.96 3.75
N TRP A 27 6.17 -9.98 3.85
CA TRP A 27 6.24 -11.13 2.94
C TRP A 27 6.00 -10.72 1.48
N LEU A 28 5.05 -9.82 1.24
CA LEU A 28 4.73 -9.38 -0.11
C LEU A 28 5.86 -8.51 -0.69
N LEU A 29 6.56 -7.70 0.12
CA LEU A 29 7.75 -6.95 -0.29
C LEU A 29 8.88 -7.84 -0.82
N ASP A 30 8.99 -9.07 -0.33
CA ASP A 30 9.94 -10.08 -0.84
C ASP A 30 9.48 -10.70 -2.17
N LYS A 31 8.17 -10.70 -2.45
CA LYS A 31 7.55 -11.42 -3.58
C LYS A 31 7.15 -10.55 -4.76
N VAL A 32 6.83 -9.28 -4.54
CA VAL A 32 6.38 -8.36 -5.60
C VAL A 32 7.15 -7.04 -5.56
N SER A 33 7.15 -6.32 -6.67
CA SER A 33 7.87 -5.04 -6.74
C SER A 33 7.27 -4.00 -5.77
N PRO A 34 8.09 -3.11 -5.19
CA PRO A 34 7.60 -2.02 -4.34
C PRO A 34 6.55 -1.13 -5.02
N ALA A 35 6.64 -1.01 -6.35
CA ALA A 35 5.65 -0.30 -7.16
C ALA A 35 4.27 -0.98 -7.08
N MET A 36 4.19 -2.31 -7.21
CA MET A 36 2.93 -3.06 -7.09
C MET A 36 2.35 -2.99 -5.68
N LEU A 37 3.18 -3.13 -4.64
CA LEU A 37 2.74 -2.93 -3.25
C LEU A 37 2.18 -1.54 -3.01
N GLY A 38 2.83 -0.50 -3.54
CA GLY A 38 2.35 0.88 -3.43
C GLY A 38 0.96 1.07 -4.05
N THR A 39 0.56 0.25 -5.03
CA THR A 39 -0.78 0.33 -5.61
C THR A 39 -1.89 -0.18 -4.69
N TYR A 40 -1.60 -1.01 -3.69
CA TYR A 40 -2.61 -1.46 -2.72
C TYR A 40 -3.19 -0.31 -1.88
N ALA A 41 -2.40 0.72 -1.60
CA ALA A 41 -2.89 1.91 -0.88
C ALA A 41 -4.07 2.59 -1.61
N TYR A 42 -4.14 2.46 -2.93
CA TYR A 42 -5.21 2.99 -3.78
C TYR A 42 -6.48 2.13 -3.75
N VAL A 43 -6.34 0.84 -3.46
CA VAL A 43 -7.48 -0.08 -3.37
C VAL A 43 -8.21 0.07 -2.03
N ASN A 44 -7.51 0.48 -0.96
CA ASN A 44 -8.07 0.62 0.38
C ASN A 44 -9.32 1.53 0.47
N PRO A 45 -9.36 2.74 -0.11
CA PRO A 45 -10.56 3.58 -0.09
C PRO A 45 -11.77 2.92 -0.78
N VAL A 46 -11.56 2.20 -1.88
CA VAL A 46 -12.63 1.50 -2.61
C VAL A 46 -13.21 0.40 -1.74
N VAL A 47 -12.34 -0.42 -1.13
CA VAL A 47 -12.75 -1.51 -0.24
C VAL A 47 -13.49 -0.97 0.99
N ALA A 48 -12.99 0.11 1.60
CA ALA A 48 -13.63 0.72 2.77
C ALA A 48 -15.06 1.18 2.47
N VAL A 49 -15.29 1.86 1.34
CA VAL A 49 -16.64 2.33 0.96
C VAL A 49 -17.58 1.15 0.69
N ILE A 50 -17.12 0.12 -0.02
CA ILE A 50 -17.94 -1.08 -0.30
C ILE A 50 -18.31 -1.80 1.00
N LEU A 51 -17.35 -2.00 1.90
CA LEU A 51 -17.60 -2.68 3.18
C LEU A 51 -18.46 -1.84 4.13
N GLY A 52 -18.31 -0.52 4.15
CA GLY A 52 -19.16 0.38 4.95
C GLY A 52 -20.62 0.31 4.49
N TRP A 53 -20.85 0.37 3.18
CA TRP A 53 -22.20 0.22 2.62
C TRP A 53 -22.78 -1.19 2.84
N ALA A 54 -21.99 -2.25 2.59
CA ALA A 54 -22.49 -3.63 2.61
C ALA A 54 -22.62 -4.25 4.01
N ILE A 55 -21.70 -3.91 4.94
CA ILE A 55 -21.62 -4.55 6.27
C ILE A 55 -22.07 -3.61 7.38
N ALA A 56 -21.63 -2.35 7.35
CA ALA A 56 -22.05 -1.37 8.36
C ALA A 56 -23.46 -0.82 8.10
N GLY A 57 -24.03 -1.08 6.91
CA GLY A 57 -25.37 -0.66 6.54
C GLY A 57 -25.50 0.86 6.40
N GLU A 58 -24.39 1.56 6.15
CA GLU A 58 -24.41 3.00 5.96
C GLU A 58 -25.20 3.36 4.70
N GLU A 59 -26.26 4.17 4.85
CA GLU A 59 -26.99 4.70 3.72
C GLU A 59 -26.08 5.61 2.91
N LEU A 60 -25.82 5.23 1.66
CA LEU A 60 -25.10 6.05 0.69
C LEU A 60 -25.98 7.24 0.28
N SER A 61 -26.09 8.22 1.17
CA SER A 61 -26.67 9.52 0.87
C SER A 61 -25.94 10.18 -0.29
N LEU A 62 -26.65 11.02 -1.05
CA LEU A 62 -26.09 11.71 -2.23
C LEU A 62 -24.77 12.42 -1.91
N ARG A 63 -24.63 12.98 -0.71
CA ARG A 63 -23.41 13.65 -0.26
C ARG A 63 -22.23 12.68 -0.08
N THR A 64 -22.46 11.52 0.53
CA THR A 64 -21.46 10.46 0.71
C THR A 64 -21.08 9.84 -0.63
N ALA A 65 -22.05 9.66 -1.53
CA ALA A 65 -21.81 9.17 -2.88
C ALA A 65 -20.90 10.13 -3.68
N ILE A 66 -21.17 11.44 -3.63
CA ILE A 66 -20.32 12.45 -4.28
C ILE A 66 -18.90 12.43 -3.69
N ALA A 67 -18.77 12.37 -2.36
CA ALA A 67 -17.46 12.28 -1.71
C ALA A 67 -16.69 11.01 -2.11
N ALA A 68 -17.36 9.86 -2.16
CA ALA A 68 -16.76 8.60 -2.59
C ALA A 68 -16.28 8.68 -4.05
N VAL A 69 -17.08 9.23 -4.95
CA VAL A 69 -16.70 9.44 -6.36
C VAL A 69 -15.47 10.34 -6.46
N ILE A 70 -15.41 11.45 -5.71
CA ILE A 70 -14.25 12.35 -5.70
C ILE A 70 -12.98 11.61 -5.27
N VAL A 71 -13.03 10.84 -4.19
CA VAL A 71 -11.87 10.08 -3.68
C VAL A 71 -11.43 9.03 -4.70
N ILE A 72 -12.35 8.26 -5.26
CA ILE A 72 -12.04 7.23 -6.26
C ILE A 72 -11.44 7.85 -7.53
N CYS A 73 -12.00 8.96 -8.02
CA CYS A 73 -11.47 9.70 -9.17
C CYS A 73 -10.06 10.24 -8.90
N ALA A 74 -9.81 10.81 -7.72
CA ALA A 74 -8.48 11.29 -7.33
C ALA A 74 -7.45 10.16 -7.32
N VAL A 75 -7.82 9.01 -6.74
CA VAL A 75 -7.00 7.81 -6.73
C VAL A 75 -6.70 7.34 -8.16
N ALA A 76 -7.72 7.25 -9.03
CA ALA A 76 -7.56 6.82 -10.42
C ALA A 76 -6.66 7.79 -11.24
N LEU A 77 -6.70 9.08 -10.94
CA LEU A 77 -5.86 10.09 -11.58
C LEU A 77 -4.38 9.92 -11.16
N ILE A 78 -4.13 9.66 -9.88
CA ILE A 78 -2.77 9.42 -9.37
C ILE A 78 -2.18 8.14 -9.97
N THR A 79 -2.98 7.06 -10.09
CA THR A 79 -2.49 5.79 -10.64
C THR A 79 -2.11 5.89 -12.11
N THR A 80 -2.92 6.59 -12.92
CA THR A 80 -2.68 6.80 -14.35
C THR A 80 -1.53 7.77 -14.63
N ALA A 81 -1.32 8.77 -13.78
CA ALA A 81 -0.21 9.73 -13.92
C ALA A 81 1.18 9.10 -13.62
N ARG A 82 1.24 8.04 -12.80
CA ARG A 82 2.50 7.41 -12.34
C ARG A 82 3.08 6.35 -13.29
N SER A 83 2.41 6.03 -14.40
CA SER A 83 2.81 4.96 -15.34
C SER A 83 4.07 5.25 -16.16
N LYS A 84 4.85 6.30 -15.86
CA LYS A 84 6.18 6.51 -16.45
C LYS A 84 7.22 5.88 -15.53
N PRO A 85 7.86 4.76 -15.90
CA PRO A 85 8.98 4.23 -15.15
C PRO A 85 10.07 5.31 -15.15
N ALA A 86 10.40 5.85 -13.98
CA ALA A 86 11.62 6.62 -13.84
C ALA A 86 12.77 5.68 -14.21
N LEU A 87 13.43 6.02 -15.32
CA LEU A 87 14.59 5.32 -15.84
C LEU A 87 15.57 5.01 -14.72
N LYS A 88 15.83 3.70 -14.57
CA LYS A 88 16.98 3.05 -13.95
C LYS A 88 18.14 4.00 -13.65
N ALA A 89 18.15 4.55 -12.43
CA ALA A 89 19.33 5.19 -11.86
C ALA A 89 19.89 4.25 -10.79
N ASP A 90 20.49 3.14 -11.24
CA ASP A 90 21.34 2.33 -10.38
C ASP A 90 22.70 2.11 -11.06
N THR A 91 23.37 3.24 -11.31
CA THR A 91 24.82 3.31 -11.55
C THR A 91 25.54 3.81 -10.29
N THR A 92 24.84 3.93 -9.16
CA THR A 92 25.38 4.54 -7.93
C THR A 92 25.83 3.50 -6.89
N VAL A 93 25.89 2.21 -7.25
CA VAL A 93 26.52 1.18 -6.40
C VAL A 93 28.06 1.22 -6.48
N CYS A 94 28.65 1.79 -7.55
CA CYS A 94 30.11 1.95 -7.64
C CYS A 94 30.69 3.09 -6.77
N THR A 95 29.89 3.80 -5.98
CA THR A 95 30.38 4.94 -5.16
C THR A 95 30.43 4.67 -3.66
N ILE A 96 29.87 3.54 -3.18
CA ILE A 96 29.91 3.16 -1.75
C ILE A 96 31.07 2.20 -1.44
N ASP A 97 31.54 1.45 -2.44
CA ASP A 97 32.59 0.44 -2.27
C ASP A 97 33.91 0.92 -2.89
N GLN A 98 34.90 1.21 -2.05
CA GLN A 98 36.31 1.33 -2.47
C GLN A 98 36.84 -0.05 -2.95
N GLN A 99 36.31 -0.60 -4.03
CA GLN A 99 36.87 -1.80 -4.65
C GLN A 99 36.68 -1.79 -6.19
N CYS A 100 37.08 -0.69 -6.83
CA CYS A 100 37.40 -0.74 -8.25
C CYS A 100 38.80 -1.35 -8.42
N GLY A 101 38.89 -2.68 -8.31
CA GLY A 101 40.10 -3.43 -8.69
C GLY A 101 40.30 -3.40 -10.21
N PRO A 102 41.55 -3.49 -10.72
CA PRO A 102 41.82 -3.35 -12.15
C PRO A 102 41.19 -4.51 -12.93
N LEU A 103 40.40 -4.17 -13.95
CA LEU A 103 39.84 -5.12 -14.90
C LEU A 103 40.98 -5.86 -15.60
N LYS A 104 41.12 -7.16 -15.33
CA LYS A 104 42.00 -8.04 -16.10
C LYS A 104 41.45 -8.13 -17.53
N PRO A 105 42.26 -7.83 -18.56
CA PRO A 105 41.84 -8.06 -19.94
C PRO A 105 41.58 -9.57 -20.12
N ARG A 106 40.36 -9.87 -20.58
CA ARG A 106 39.96 -11.21 -20.99
C ARG A 106 40.74 -11.50 -22.27
N VAL A 107 41.80 -12.32 -22.13
CA VAL A 107 42.41 -13.05 -23.26
C VAL A 107 41.35 -13.90 -23.94
#